data_AF-A0A918RAR8-F1
#
_entry.id   AF-A0A918RAR8-F1
#
_cell.length_a   1.000
_cell.length_b   1.000
_cell.length_c   1.000
_cell.angle_alpha   90.00
_cell.angle_beta   90.00
_cell.angle_gamma   90.00
#
_symmetry.space_group_name_H-M   'P 1'
#
loop_
_entity.id
_entity.type
_entity.pdbx_description
1 polymer ?
#
loop_
_entity_poly.entity_id
_entity_poly.type
_entity_poly.pdbx_seq_one_letter_code
_entity_poly.pdbx_strand_id
1 'polypeptide(L)'
;MEFKILAGIIIGVFVLFALFRILKTKPVSKEITKEYNWKTNKEKFKTEFIQLMTKRPILNYLVIDFGEYYLQYQGWNNGTEFYCETVSNTFLESTYQLNDLQIKKLNNLNFSNPNTKDSEGNASPNYSKLYKSNNDPDRIKIFNELIFIMSDIYNLNSNEILKIRYE
;
A
#
# COMPACT_ATOMS: atom_id res chain seq x y z
N MET A 1 -29.64 7.39 -11.16
CA MET A 1 -29.98 7.74 -9.78
C MET A 1 -29.75 6.49 -8.95
N GLU A 2 -28.82 6.42 -8.00
CA GLU A 2 -28.12 7.47 -7.28
C GLU A 2 -26.70 7.02 -6.95
N PHE A 3 -25.76 7.95 -7.09
CA PHE A 3 -24.44 7.97 -6.48
C PHE A 3 -24.51 7.63 -4.98
N LYS A 4 -24.31 6.37 -4.59
CA LYS A 4 -24.19 5.98 -3.17
C LYS A 4 -23.07 4.97 -2.86
N ILE A 5 -22.17 4.70 -3.81
CA ILE A 5 -20.99 3.83 -3.59
C ILE A 5 -19.69 4.62 -3.81
N LEU A 6 -19.64 5.87 -3.32
CA LEU A 6 -18.41 6.68 -3.34
C LEU A 6 -18.05 7.25 -1.95
N ALA A 7 -18.70 6.76 -0.89
CA ALA A 7 -18.49 7.28 0.48
C ALA A 7 -17.89 6.25 1.46
N GLY A 8 -17.49 5.06 0.99
CA GLY A 8 -17.00 3.98 1.87
C GLY A 8 -15.47 3.90 2.05
N ILE A 9 -14.67 4.54 1.20
CA ILE A 9 -13.24 4.18 1.05
C ILE A 9 -12.25 5.16 1.73
N ILE A 10 -12.69 6.31 2.26
CA ILE A 10 -11.73 7.38 2.63
C ILE A 10 -11.66 7.72 4.14
N ILE A 11 -12.46 7.09 5.01
CA ILE A 11 -12.61 7.61 6.40
C ILE A 11 -11.78 6.84 7.45
N GLY A 12 -11.21 5.66 7.14
CA GLY A 12 -10.63 4.79 8.17
C GLY A 12 -9.30 5.22 8.80
N VAL A 13 -8.41 5.93 8.09
CA VAL A 13 -7.02 6.15 8.58
C VAL A 13 -6.51 7.60 8.41
N PHE A 14 -7.18 8.46 7.64
CA PHE A 14 -6.64 9.80 7.32
C PHE A 14 -6.96 10.91 8.33
N VAL A 15 -7.94 10.76 9.22
CA VAL A 15 -8.40 11.90 10.05
C VAL A 15 -7.49 12.18 11.26
N LEU A 16 -6.77 11.19 11.80
CA LEU A 16 -5.95 11.39 13.00
C LEU A 16 -4.51 11.86 12.71
N PHE A 17 -3.89 11.43 11.62
CA PHE A 17 -2.52 11.88 11.27
C PHE A 17 -2.49 13.23 10.53
N ALA A 18 -3.58 13.64 9.89
CA ALA A 18 -3.65 14.94 9.21
C ALA A 18 -3.63 16.12 10.19
N LEU A 19 -4.14 15.96 11.43
CA LEU A 19 -4.22 17.06 12.40
C LEU A 19 -2.86 17.44 13.03
N PHE A 20 -1.86 16.56 13.04
CA PHE A 20 -0.53 16.86 13.59
C PHE A 20 0.45 17.52 12.61
N ARG A 21 0.16 17.55 11.30
CA ARG A 21 1.04 18.17 10.28
C ARG A 21 0.58 19.56 9.81
N ILE A 22 -0.49 20.10 10.37
CA ILE A 22 -0.95 21.48 10.10
C ILE A 22 -0.09 22.46 10.92
N LEU A 23 1.16 22.66 10.53
CA LEU A 23 1.97 23.85 10.82
C LEU A 23 3.30 23.78 10.06
N LYS A 24 3.19 23.73 8.73
CA LYS A 24 4.18 24.19 7.73
C LYS A 24 3.55 23.98 6.36
N THR A 25 3.05 25.05 5.75
CA THR A 25 2.52 25.06 4.38
C THR A 25 3.67 24.71 3.42
N LYS A 26 3.89 23.41 3.22
CA LYS A 26 4.70 22.93 2.10
C LYS A 26 3.99 23.35 0.80
N PRO A 27 4.74 23.68 -0.27
CA PRO A 27 4.12 23.93 -1.58
C PRO A 27 3.24 22.74 -1.93
N VAL A 28 2.04 23.01 -2.47
CA VAL A 28 1.06 22.00 -2.89
C VAL A 28 1.79 21.03 -3.81
N SER A 29 2.17 19.90 -3.26
CA SER A 29 2.98 18.94 -3.98
C SER A 29 2.02 18.14 -4.84
N LYS A 30 2.30 18.09 -6.14
CA LYS A 30 1.36 17.58 -7.14
C LYS A 30 1.36 16.05 -7.08
N GLU A 31 0.22 15.45 -6.73
CA GLU A 31 0.00 14.01 -6.84
C GLU A 31 0.31 13.54 -8.27
N ILE A 32 1.07 12.45 -8.38
CA ILE A 32 1.39 11.82 -9.66
C ILE A 32 0.57 10.54 -9.77
N THR A 33 -0.17 10.41 -10.87
CA THR A 33 -0.92 9.20 -11.22
C THR A 33 -0.30 8.53 -12.45
N LYS A 34 -0.17 7.20 -12.42
CA LYS A 34 0.27 6.38 -13.56
C LYS A 34 -0.51 5.08 -13.63
N GLU A 35 -0.60 4.51 -14.82
CA GLU A 35 -1.22 3.20 -15.06
C GLU A 35 -0.23 2.26 -15.75
N TYR A 36 -0.28 0.98 -15.40
CA TYR A 36 0.54 -0.09 -15.98
C TYR A 36 -0.34 -1.27 -16.31
N ASN A 37 -0.33 -1.71 -17.58
CA ASN A 37 -0.89 -3.00 -17.93
C ASN A 37 0.04 -4.09 -17.40
N TRP A 38 -0.41 -4.92 -16.47
CA TRP A 38 0.47 -5.84 -15.75
C TRP A 38 1.21 -6.82 -16.68
N LYS A 39 0.52 -7.30 -17.73
CA LYS A 39 1.08 -8.21 -18.74
C LYS A 39 2.27 -7.62 -19.48
N THR A 40 2.20 -6.35 -19.87
CA THR A 40 3.18 -5.73 -20.79
C THR A 40 4.11 -4.74 -20.10
N ASN A 41 3.81 -4.28 -18.90
CA ASN A 41 4.54 -3.21 -18.24
C ASN A 41 5.20 -3.61 -16.90
N LYS A 42 5.22 -4.89 -16.54
CA LYS A 42 5.82 -5.39 -15.29
C LYS A 42 7.25 -4.89 -15.03
N GLU A 43 8.16 -5.00 -16.01
CA GLU A 43 9.55 -4.56 -15.83
C GLU A 43 9.70 -3.02 -15.75
N LYS A 44 8.84 -2.30 -16.49
CA LYS A 44 8.77 -0.84 -16.39
C LYS A 44 8.30 -0.42 -15.00
N PHE A 45 7.24 -1.06 -14.49
CA PHE A 45 6.73 -0.83 -13.14
C PHE A 45 7.79 -1.12 -12.08
N LYS A 46 8.50 -2.25 -12.17
CA LYS A 46 9.63 -2.59 -11.28
C LYS A 46 10.67 -1.48 -11.22
N THR A 47 11.13 -1.04 -12.39
CA THR A 47 12.17 -0.03 -12.51
C THR A 47 11.72 1.28 -11.87
N GLU A 48 10.49 1.72 -12.17
CA GLU A 48 9.94 2.97 -11.63
C GLU A 48 9.65 2.88 -10.14
N PHE A 49 9.17 1.74 -9.64
CA PHE A 49 8.94 1.51 -8.21
C PHE A 49 10.24 1.61 -7.42
N ILE A 50 11.30 0.90 -7.83
CA ILE A 50 12.59 0.95 -7.15
C ILE A 50 13.16 2.38 -7.20
N GLN A 51 13.09 3.04 -8.36
CA GLN A 51 13.53 4.43 -8.48
C GLN A 51 12.75 5.38 -7.57
N LEU A 52 11.43 5.20 -7.43
CA LEU A 52 10.59 5.98 -6.53
C LEU A 52 11.04 5.82 -5.08
N MET A 53 11.18 4.56 -4.62
CA MET A 53 11.60 4.22 -3.27
C MET A 53 13.04 4.68 -2.95
N THR A 54 13.91 4.77 -3.97
CA THR A 54 15.28 5.28 -3.81
C THR A 54 15.36 6.80 -3.82
N LYS A 55 14.66 7.48 -4.73
CA LYS A 55 14.76 8.94 -4.92
C LYS A 55 13.89 9.73 -3.96
N ARG A 56 12.85 9.12 -3.40
CA ARG A 56 11.93 9.75 -2.45
C ARG A 56 11.92 8.97 -1.13
N PRO A 57 12.99 9.07 -0.33
CA PRO A 57 13.03 8.44 0.99
C PRO A 57 11.85 8.89 1.87
N ILE A 58 11.47 10.17 1.80
CA ILE A 58 10.30 10.71 2.49
C ILE A 58 9.10 10.71 1.54
N LEU A 59 8.60 9.52 1.23
CA LEU A 59 7.38 9.31 0.45
C LEU A 59 6.16 9.61 1.33
N ASN A 60 5.32 10.59 0.97
CA ASN A 60 4.12 10.88 1.76
C ASN A 60 3.13 9.72 1.67
N TYR A 61 2.92 9.22 0.44
CA TYR A 61 2.28 7.95 0.17
C TYR A 61 2.62 7.44 -1.24
N LEU A 62 2.48 6.13 -1.42
CA LEU A 62 2.31 5.46 -2.71
C LEU A 62 1.18 4.47 -2.54
N VAL A 63 0.09 4.67 -3.27
CA VAL A 63 -1.03 3.73 -3.37
C VAL A 63 -0.90 3.00 -4.70
N ILE A 64 -1.11 1.68 -4.66
CA ILE A 64 -1.14 0.78 -5.81
C ILE A 64 -2.50 0.10 -5.77
N ASP A 65 -3.41 0.51 -6.66
CA ASP A 65 -4.75 -0.03 -6.80
C ASP A 65 -4.79 -1.07 -7.94
N PHE A 66 -5.44 -2.20 -7.71
CA PHE A 66 -5.64 -3.27 -8.70
C PHE A 66 -6.85 -4.13 -8.34
N GLY A 67 -7.77 -4.31 -9.30
CA GLY A 67 -9.07 -4.93 -9.03
C GLY A 67 -9.78 -4.25 -7.87
N GLU A 68 -10.19 -5.05 -6.88
CA GLU A 68 -10.85 -4.60 -5.63
C GLU A 68 -9.87 -4.37 -4.48
N TYR A 69 -8.56 -4.43 -4.76
CA TYR A 69 -7.52 -4.43 -3.75
C TYR A 69 -6.59 -3.22 -3.88
N TYR A 70 -5.91 -2.93 -2.77
CA TYR A 70 -4.82 -1.96 -2.79
C TYR A 70 -3.68 -2.36 -1.86
N LEU A 71 -2.50 -1.82 -2.17
CA LEU A 71 -1.39 -1.68 -1.25
C LEU A 71 -1.00 -0.22 -1.13
N GLN A 72 -0.68 0.22 0.09
CA GLN A 72 -0.18 1.56 0.34
C GLN A 72 1.18 1.49 1.03
N TYR A 73 2.12 2.34 0.61
CA TYR A 73 3.39 2.57 1.27
C TYR A 73 3.50 4.01 1.73
N GLN A 74 4.16 4.23 2.87
CA GLN A 74 4.53 5.55 3.37
C GLN A 74 5.96 5.50 3.92
N GLY A 75 6.77 6.51 3.59
CA GLY A 75 8.13 6.65 4.10
C GLY A 75 8.14 7.16 5.54
N TRP A 76 8.85 6.45 6.41
CA TRP A 76 9.01 6.74 7.84
C TRP A 76 10.49 6.88 8.20
N ASN A 77 10.77 7.45 9.37
CA ASN A 77 12.13 7.59 9.91
C ASN A 77 13.15 8.16 8.88
N ASN A 78 12.81 9.31 8.30
CA ASN A 78 13.58 9.97 7.23
C ASN A 78 13.87 9.08 6.00
N GLY A 79 13.00 8.09 5.75
CA GLY A 79 13.05 7.17 4.61
C GLY A 79 13.96 5.96 4.75
N THR A 80 14.35 5.65 5.99
CA THR A 80 15.00 4.38 6.31
C THR A 80 13.98 3.26 6.56
N GLU A 81 12.70 3.61 6.70
CA GLU A 81 11.62 2.68 6.93
C GLU A 81 10.43 2.97 6.00
N PHE A 82 9.67 1.93 5.67
CA PHE A 82 8.41 2.07 4.97
C PHE A 82 7.30 1.37 5.74
N TYR A 83 6.29 2.13 6.14
CA TYR A 83 5.04 1.56 6.59
C TYR A 83 4.23 1.12 5.38
N CYS A 84 3.68 -0.09 5.44
CA CYS A 84 2.89 -0.68 4.38
C CYS A 84 1.56 -1.17 4.92
N GLU A 85 0.50 -0.91 4.18
CA GLU A 85 -0.82 -1.48 4.44
C GLU A 85 -1.36 -2.19 3.20
N THR A 86 -2.18 -3.22 3.44
CA THR A 86 -2.98 -3.85 2.40
C THR A 86 -4.38 -4.17 2.92
N VAL A 87 -5.37 -4.01 2.05
CA VAL A 87 -6.80 -4.07 2.40
C VAL A 87 -7.16 -5.37 3.14
N SER A 88 -8.03 -5.27 4.15
CA SER A 88 -8.53 -6.44 4.87
C SER A 88 -9.96 -6.82 4.49
N ASN A 89 -10.39 -8.02 4.91
CA ASN A 89 -11.77 -8.49 4.77
C ASN A 89 -12.80 -7.57 5.44
N THR A 90 -12.38 -6.66 6.32
CA THR A 90 -13.25 -5.63 6.90
C THR A 90 -13.87 -4.74 5.84
N PHE A 91 -13.16 -4.48 4.73
CA PHE A 91 -13.58 -3.56 3.68
C PHE A 91 -13.93 -4.25 2.37
N LEU A 92 -13.55 -5.52 2.20
CA LEU A 92 -13.81 -6.28 0.97
C LEU A 92 -15.24 -6.85 0.97
N GLU A 93 -15.88 -6.79 -0.19
CA GLU A 93 -17.14 -7.52 -0.40
C GLU A 93 -16.89 -9.03 -0.32
N SER A 94 -17.94 -9.78 0.07
CA SER A 94 -17.85 -11.22 0.35
C SER A 94 -17.17 -12.07 -0.72
N THR A 95 -17.32 -11.73 -2.01
CA THR A 95 -16.72 -12.44 -3.15
C THR A 95 -15.21 -12.22 -3.31
N TYR A 96 -14.68 -11.16 -2.71
CA TYR A 96 -13.27 -10.77 -2.78
C TYR A 96 -12.53 -10.98 -1.46
N GLN A 97 -13.22 -11.43 -0.41
CA GLN A 97 -12.59 -11.69 0.88
C GLN A 97 -11.50 -12.76 0.78
N LEU A 98 -10.40 -12.52 1.47
CA LEU A 98 -9.30 -13.43 1.64
C LEU A 98 -9.73 -14.65 2.47
N ASN A 99 -9.36 -15.83 2.01
CA ASN A 99 -9.51 -17.08 2.77
C ASN A 99 -8.34 -17.31 3.73
N ASP A 100 -8.47 -18.33 4.58
CA ASP A 100 -7.47 -18.67 5.60
C ASP A 100 -6.06 -18.91 5.03
N LEU A 101 -5.96 -19.49 3.82
CA LEU A 101 -4.67 -19.73 3.18
C LEU A 101 -4.00 -18.41 2.76
N GLN A 102 -4.76 -17.49 2.18
CA GLN A 102 -4.27 -16.16 1.79
C GLN A 102 -3.85 -15.35 3.02
N ILE A 103 -4.64 -15.38 4.10
CA ILE A 103 -4.32 -14.72 5.36
C ILE A 103 -3.06 -15.33 5.99
N LYS A 104 -2.91 -16.66 5.97
CA LYS A 104 -1.70 -17.33 6.44
C LYS A 104 -0.46 -16.90 5.65
N LYS A 105 -0.57 -16.71 4.33
CA LYS A 105 0.54 -16.18 3.51
C LYS A 105 0.93 -14.77 3.95
N LEU A 106 -0.02 -13.86 4.22
CA LEU A 106 0.27 -12.52 4.76
C LEU A 106 0.97 -12.59 6.11
N ASN A 107 0.49 -13.44 7.01
CA ASN A 107 1.08 -13.59 8.34
C ASN A 107 2.51 -14.14 8.27
N ASN A 108 2.80 -15.05 7.33
CA ASN A 108 4.16 -15.56 7.08
C ASN A 108 5.12 -14.49 6.55
N LEU A 109 4.59 -13.43 5.95
CA LEU A 109 5.36 -12.24 5.56
C LEU A 109 5.56 -11.28 6.74
N ASN A 110 5.07 -11.59 7.93
CA ASN A 110 5.08 -10.74 9.13
C ASN A 110 4.20 -9.49 9.01
N PHE A 111 3.10 -9.57 8.25
CA PHE A 111 2.04 -8.58 8.39
C PHE A 111 1.30 -8.79 9.72
N SER A 112 1.00 -7.68 10.40
CA SER A 112 0.12 -7.66 11.56
C SER A 112 -1.33 -7.84 11.10
N ASN A 113 -2.12 -8.54 11.91
CA ASN A 113 -3.55 -8.69 11.64
C ASN A 113 -4.27 -7.36 11.86
N PRO A 114 -5.39 -7.13 11.12
CA PRO A 114 -6.27 -6.00 11.34
C PRO A 114 -6.65 -5.84 12.82
N ASN A 115 -6.68 -4.59 13.27
CA ASN A 115 -7.02 -4.15 14.61
C ASN A 115 -6.10 -4.65 15.72
N THR A 116 -4.94 -5.24 15.37
CA THR A 116 -3.88 -5.55 16.35
C THR A 116 -3.23 -4.25 16.79
N LYS A 117 -3.13 -4.04 18.11
CA LYS A 117 -2.49 -2.85 18.67
C LYS A 117 -0.96 -2.98 18.64
N ASP A 118 -0.29 -1.91 18.22
CA ASP A 118 1.15 -1.77 18.39
C ASP A 118 1.52 -1.39 19.84
N SER A 119 2.83 -1.19 20.09
CA SER A 119 3.34 -0.81 21.41
C SER A 119 2.88 0.57 21.89
N GLU A 120 2.40 1.42 20.99
CA GLU A 120 1.87 2.76 21.29
C GLU A 120 0.34 2.74 21.42
N GLY A 121 -0.29 1.58 21.20
CA GLY A 121 -1.74 1.39 21.27
C GLY A 121 -2.48 1.74 19.98
N ASN A 122 -1.79 2.08 18.89
CA ASN A 122 -2.40 2.33 17.60
C ASN A 122 -2.79 1.00 16.94
N ALA A 123 -3.84 1.01 16.14
CA ALA A 123 -4.27 -0.16 15.39
C ALA A 123 -4.72 0.25 13.99
N SER A 124 -4.34 -0.53 12.98
CA SER A 124 -4.82 -0.36 11.61
C SER A 124 -5.99 -1.31 11.35
N PRO A 125 -7.06 -0.89 10.67
CA PRO A 125 -8.12 -1.81 10.24
C PRO A 125 -7.69 -2.70 9.05
N ASN A 126 -6.46 -2.53 8.55
CA ASN A 126 -5.87 -3.28 7.46
C ASN A 126 -4.74 -4.19 7.96
N TYR A 127 -4.27 -5.09 7.08
CA TYR A 127 -3.02 -5.78 7.35
C TYR A 127 -1.88 -4.77 7.20
N SER A 128 -0.96 -4.73 8.16
CA SER A 128 0.13 -3.73 8.13
C SER A 128 1.50 -4.31 8.46
N LYS A 129 2.54 -3.70 7.90
CA LYS A 129 3.94 -4.10 8.12
C LYS A 129 4.86 -2.90 8.04
N LEU A 130 5.86 -2.85 8.91
CA LEU A 130 6.96 -1.90 8.85
C LEU A 130 8.19 -2.59 8.23
N TYR A 131 8.68 -2.03 7.13
CA TYR A 131 9.89 -2.48 6.45
C TYR A 131 11.08 -1.61 6.84
N LYS A 132 12.26 -2.22 6.98
CA LYS A 132 13.54 -1.52 6.91
C LYS A 132 13.97 -1.42 5.44
N SER A 133 14.48 -0.25 5.03
CA SER A 133 14.85 0.04 3.65
C SER A 133 16.13 0.88 3.58
N ASN A 134 17.20 0.38 4.21
CA ASN A 134 18.44 1.13 4.36
C ASN A 134 19.27 1.21 3.06
N ASN A 135 19.01 0.31 2.12
CA ASN A 135 19.78 0.14 0.89
C ASN A 135 18.91 -0.41 -0.26
N ASP A 136 19.48 -0.45 -1.47
CA ASP A 136 18.78 -0.96 -2.65
C ASP A 136 18.37 -2.45 -2.55
N PRO A 137 19.20 -3.37 -2.01
CA PRO A 137 18.78 -4.74 -1.75
C PRO A 137 17.49 -4.85 -0.91
N ASP A 138 17.31 -4.01 0.11
CA ASP A 138 16.09 -3.99 0.91
C ASP A 138 14.88 -3.53 0.08
N ARG A 139 15.06 -2.51 -0.77
CA ARG A 139 14.01 -2.03 -1.70
C ARG A 139 13.60 -3.10 -2.71
N ILE A 140 14.56 -3.88 -3.20
CA ILE A 140 14.29 -5.01 -4.09
C ILE A 140 13.49 -6.10 -3.37
N LYS A 141 13.78 -6.39 -2.10
CA LYS A 141 12.96 -7.32 -1.30
C LYS A 141 11.53 -6.81 -1.13
N ILE A 142 11.35 -5.54 -0.82
CA ILE A 142 10.01 -4.92 -0.72
C ILE A 142 9.25 -5.10 -2.04
N PHE A 143 9.90 -4.84 -3.18
CA PHE A 143 9.28 -5.04 -4.49
C PHE A 143 8.91 -6.51 -4.75
N ASN A 144 9.79 -7.46 -4.44
CA ASN A 144 9.49 -8.88 -4.63
C ASN A 144 8.32 -9.33 -3.75
N GLU A 145 8.24 -8.83 -2.53
CA GLU A 145 7.12 -9.08 -1.62
C GLU A 145 5.82 -8.46 -2.13
N LEU A 146 5.86 -7.23 -2.66
CA LEU A 146 4.72 -6.61 -3.35
C LEU A 146 4.20 -7.52 -4.48
N ILE A 147 5.09 -8.06 -5.32
CA ILE A 147 4.68 -8.93 -6.42
C ILE A 147 4.03 -10.22 -5.91
N PHE A 148 4.60 -10.82 -4.87
CA PHE A 148 4.03 -11.99 -4.22
C PHE A 148 2.66 -11.69 -3.62
N ILE A 149 2.49 -10.56 -2.92
CA ILE A 149 1.19 -10.17 -2.35
C ILE A 149 0.16 -10.01 -3.46
N MET A 150 0.47 -9.25 -4.51
CA MET A 150 -0.48 -9.06 -5.61
C MET A 150 -0.82 -10.39 -6.31
N SER A 151 0.18 -11.23 -6.60
CA SER A 151 -0.03 -12.43 -7.43
C SER A 151 -0.55 -13.63 -6.64
N ASP A 152 0.05 -13.94 -5.49
CA ASP A 152 -0.20 -15.18 -4.73
C ASP A 152 -1.23 -15.02 -3.61
N ILE A 153 -1.50 -13.80 -3.19
CA ILE A 153 -2.45 -13.50 -2.11
C ILE A 153 -3.72 -12.91 -2.71
N TYR A 154 -3.61 -11.90 -3.57
CA TYR A 154 -4.79 -11.25 -4.18
C TYR A 154 -5.16 -11.77 -5.57
N ASN A 155 -4.41 -12.74 -6.10
CA ASN A 155 -4.67 -13.38 -7.39
C ASN A 155 -4.72 -12.38 -8.57
N LEU A 156 -3.83 -11.39 -8.58
CA LEU A 156 -3.70 -10.39 -9.64
C LEU A 156 -3.72 -11.05 -11.03
N ASN A 157 -4.71 -10.71 -11.85
CA ASN A 157 -4.80 -11.23 -13.20
C ASN A 157 -3.71 -10.60 -14.08
N SER A 158 -3.11 -11.40 -14.97
CA SER A 158 -2.13 -10.91 -15.94
C SER A 158 -2.61 -9.70 -16.76
N ASN A 159 -3.91 -9.62 -17.08
CA ASN A 159 -4.46 -8.53 -17.90
C ASN A 159 -4.92 -7.30 -17.08
N GLU A 160 -4.75 -7.31 -15.75
CA GLU A 160 -5.15 -6.17 -14.91
C GLU A 160 -4.31 -4.92 -15.16
N ILE A 161 -4.95 -3.77 -14.92
CA ILE A 161 -4.31 -2.47 -14.94
C ILE A 161 -4.00 -2.10 -13.50
N LEU A 162 -2.71 -1.95 -13.19
CA LEU A 162 -2.26 -1.36 -11.94
C LEU A 162 -2.36 0.16 -12.07
N LYS A 163 -3.06 0.81 -11.14
CA LYS A 163 -3.07 2.27 -11.02
C LYS A 163 -2.23 2.64 -9.82
N ILE A 164 -1.27 3.54 -9.99
CA ILE A 164 -0.48 4.04 -8.88
C ILE A 164 -0.67 5.53 -8.71
N ARG A 165 -0.71 5.97 -7.45
CA ARG A 165 -0.83 7.36 -7.03
C ARG A 165 0.21 7.63 -5.95
N TYR A 166 1.00 8.68 -6.10
CA TYR A 166 2.03 8.99 -5.11
C TYR A 166 2.36 10.47 -5.01
N GLU A 167 2.85 10.83 -3.83
CA GLU A 167 3.29 12.18 -3.47
C GLU A 167 4.66 12.14 -2.77
#